data_AF-A0A522RDE2-F1
#
_entry.id   AF-A0A522RDE2-F1
#
_cell.length_a   1.000
_cell.length_b   1.000
_cell.length_c   1.000
_cell.angle_alpha   90.00
_cell.angle_beta   90.00
_cell.angle_gamma   90.00
#
_symmetry.space_group_name_H-M   'P 1'
#
loop_
_entity.id
_entity.type
_entity.pdbx_description
1 polymer ?
#
loop_
_entity_poly.entity_id
_entity_poly.type
_entity_poly.pdbx_seq_one_letter_code
_entity_poly.pdbx_strand_id
1 'polypeptide(L)' 'MPIIVLPHNEREERVLLAFLESLEYEYSEEEDLDIPAPPGAKRQTIKEYNQEIAEAEEEYKRGESFTVEELKRKMRP' A
#
# COMPACT_ATOMS: atom_id res chain seq x y z
N MET A 1 8.69 2.71 -19.09
CA MET A 1 8.99 2.53 -20.52
C MET A 1 7.68 2.16 -21.21
N PRO A 2 7.07 3.01 -22.05
CA PRO A 2 5.80 2.68 -22.68
C PRO A 2 6.03 1.72 -23.86
N ILE A 3 5.42 0.55 -23.81
CA ILE A 3 5.37 -0.38 -24.94
C ILE A 3 4.10 -0.04 -25.72
N ILE A 4 4.26 0.45 -26.95
CA ILE A 4 3.14 0.76 -27.84
C ILE A 4 2.82 -0.52 -28.62
N VAL A 5 1.69 -1.15 -28.31
CA VAL A 5 1.19 -2.33 -29.04
C VAL A 5 0.06 -1.88 -29.95
N LEU A 6 0.21 -2.08 -31.26
CA LEU A 6 -0.82 -1.76 -32.26
C LEU A 6 -1.53 -3.05 -32.69
N PRO A 7 -2.85 -3.20 -32.40
CA PRO A 7 -3.59 -4.38 -32.80
C PRO A 7 -3.71 -4.46 -34.34
N HIS A 8 -3.62 -5.66 -34.89
CA HIS A 8 -3.65 -5.89 -36.34
C HIS A 8 -5.08 -6.12 -36.88
N ASN A 9 -6.05 -6.31 -35.98
CA ASN A 9 -7.47 -6.46 -36.31
C ASN A 9 -8.37 -6.17 -35.09
N GLU A 10 -9.68 -6.02 -35.33
CA GLU A 10 -10.68 -5.70 -34.29
C GLU A 10 -10.77 -6.76 -33.18
N ARG A 11 -10.49 -8.03 -33.49
CA ARG A 11 -10.55 -9.10 -32.48
C ARG A 11 -9.39 -8.97 -31.50
N GLU A 12 -8.20 -8.67 -32.02
CA GLU A 12 -7.01 -8.44 -31.22
C GLU A 12 -7.15 -7.19 -30.35
N GLU A 13 -7.72 -6.11 -30.89
CA GLU A 13 -8.02 -4.90 -30.14
C GLU A 13 -8.93 -5.17 -28.93
N ARG A 14 -10.01 -5.94 -29.12
CA ARG A 14 -10.91 -6.31 -28.01
C ARG A 14 -10.24 -7.15 -26.94
N VAL A 15 -9.37 -8.08 -27.33
CA VAL A 15 -8.62 -8.92 -26.38
C VAL A 15 -7.62 -8.06 -25.61
N LEU A 16 -6.94 -7.14 -26.27
CA LEU A 16 -5.98 -6.25 -25.63
C LEU A 16 -6.67 -5.32 -24.63
N LEU A 17 -7.83 -4.76 -24.99
CA LEU A 17 -8.65 -3.93 -24.10
C LEU A 17 -9.12 -4.71 -22.87
N ALA A 18 -9.71 -5.89 -23.07
CA ALA A 18 -10.15 -6.74 -21.94
C ALA A 18 -8.99 -7.14 -21.01
N PHE A 19 -7.81 -7.39 -21.58
CA PHE A 19 -6.60 -7.66 -20.80
C PHE A 19 -6.16 -6.42 -20.00
N LEU A 20 -6.14 -5.23 -20.62
CA LEU A 20 -5.81 -3.98 -19.94
C LEU A 20 -6.84 -3.65 -18.83
N GLU A 21 -8.13 -3.83 -19.08
CA GLU A 21 -9.19 -3.70 -18.08
C GLU A 21 -9.00 -4.70 -16.92
N SER A 22 -8.56 -5.94 -17.20
CA SER A 22 -8.26 -6.91 -16.13
C SER A 22 -7.03 -6.54 -15.28
N LEU A 23 -6.14 -5.70 -15.82
CA LEU A 23 -4.98 -5.16 -15.11
C LEU A 23 -5.29 -3.86 -14.38
N GLU A 24 -6.41 -3.19 -14.71
CA GLU A 24 -7.00 -2.14 -13.88
C GLU A 24 -7.56 -2.77 -12.61
N TYR A 25 -6.64 -3.11 -11.71
CA TYR A 25 -6.98 -3.42 -10.35
C TYR A 25 -7.25 -2.07 -9.65
N GLU A 26 -8.52 -1.80 -9.38
CA GLU A 26 -8.92 -0.71 -8.48
C GLU A 26 -8.41 -1.06 -7.09
N TYR A 27 -7.23 -0.53 -6.74
CA TYR A 27 -6.80 -0.45 -5.34
C TYR A 27 -7.80 0.42 -4.61
N SER A 28 -8.81 -0.22 -4.00
CA SER A 28 -9.70 0.45 -3.07
C SER A 28 -8.99 0.54 -1.71
N GLU A 29 -9.26 1.61 -0.96
CA GLU A 29 -8.75 1.76 0.41
C GLU A 29 -9.43 0.80 1.39
N GLU A 30 -10.44 0.06 0.93
CA GLU A 30 -11.20 -0.89 1.73
C GLU A 30 -10.42 -2.21 1.88
N GLU A 31 -10.70 -2.97 2.94
CA GLU A 31 -10.05 -4.27 3.13
C GLU A 31 -10.39 -5.20 1.97
N ASP A 32 -9.38 -5.68 1.23
CA ASP A 32 -9.56 -6.81 0.33
C ASP A 32 -9.79 -8.08 1.18
N LEU A 33 -11.07 -8.38 1.41
CA LEU A 33 -11.51 -9.47 2.27
C LEU A 33 -11.02 -10.84 1.77
N ASP A 34 -10.73 -10.96 0.47
CA ASP A 34 -10.30 -12.20 -0.18
C ASP A 34 -8.80 -12.49 0.03
N ILE A 35 -8.00 -11.52 0.47
CA ILE A 35 -6.56 -11.70 0.75
C ILE A 35 -6.34 -11.93 2.26
N PRO A 36 -6.18 -13.17 2.73
CA PRO A 36 -6.05 -13.46 4.16
C PRO A 36 -4.82 -12.77 4.76
N ALA A 37 -4.98 -12.14 5.92
CA ALA A 37 -3.84 -11.58 6.63
C ALA A 37 -2.90 -12.68 7.15
N PRO A 38 -1.59 -12.40 7.27
CA PRO A 38 -0.65 -13.30 7.91
C PRO A 38 -1.12 -13.67 9.33
N PRO A 39 -0.89 -14.91 9.78
CA PRO A 39 -1.28 -15.31 11.13
C PRO A 39 -0.59 -14.44 12.18
N GLY A 40 -1.40 -13.81 13.04
CA GLY A 40 -0.92 -12.88 14.08
C GLY A 40 -0.83 -11.41 13.65
N ALA A 41 -1.11 -11.09 12.38
CA ALA A 41 -1.24 -9.71 11.93
C ALA A 41 -2.70 -9.25 12.02
N LYS A 42 -2.93 -8.09 12.62
CA LYS A 42 -4.22 -7.39 12.53
C LYS A 42 -4.35 -6.86 11.09
N ARG A 43 -5.47 -7.13 10.40
CA ARG A 43 -5.77 -6.42 9.15
C ARG A 43 -5.88 -4.92 9.48
N GLN A 44 -5.15 -4.12 8.71
CA GLN A 44 -5.21 -2.67 8.78
C GLN A 44 -5.49 -2.15 7.37
N THR A 45 -6.41 -1.22 7.28
CA THR A 45 -6.74 -0.51 6.04
C THR A 45 -5.68 0.51 5.68
N ILE A 46 -5.60 0.89 4.41
CA ILE A 46 -4.72 2.00 3.95
C ILE A 46 -5.03 3.27 4.75
N LYS A 47 -6.30 3.51 5.08
CA LYS A 47 -6.73 4.64 5.90
C LYS A 47 -6.13 4.61 7.32
N GLU A 48 -6.12 3.45 7.96
CA GLU A 48 -5.52 3.29 9.30
C GLU A 48 -4.00 3.51 9.24
N TYR A 49 -3.32 3.00 8.21
CA TYR A 49 -1.89 3.28 8.01
C TYR A 49 -1.61 4.77 7.81
N ASN A 50 -2.39 5.45 6.98
CA ASN A 50 -2.24 6.88 6.74
C ASN A 50 -2.47 7.69 8.02
N GLN A 51 -3.41 7.26 8.86
CA GLN A 51 -3.64 7.90 10.17
C GLN A 51 -2.45 7.69 11.12
N GLU A 52 -1.94 6.47 11.25
CA GLU A 52 -0.77 6.18 12.09
C GLU A 52 0.47 6.97 11.65
N ILE A 53 0.68 7.13 10.34
CA ILE A 53 1.78 7.95 9.80
C ILE A 53 1.59 9.42 10.18
N ALA A 54 0.38 9.96 10.03
CA ALA A 54 0.09 11.35 10.39
C ALA A 54 0.30 11.61 11.88
N GLU A 55 -0.14 10.69 12.75
CA GLU A 55 0.07 10.77 14.20
C GLU A 55 1.57 10.73 14.55
N ALA A 56 2.33 9.81 13.94
CA ALA A 56 3.78 9.72 14.13
C ALA A 56 4.53 10.97 13.65
N GLU A 57 4.10 11.58 12.54
CA GLU A 57 4.66 12.85 12.07
C GLU A 57 4.37 14.01 13.04
N GLU A 58 3.17 14.05 13.64
CA GLU A 58 2.84 15.04 14.65
C GLU A 58 3.67 14.86 15.92
N GLU A 59 3.83 13.63 16.41
CA GLU A 59 4.71 13.32 17.54
C GLU A 59 6.15 13.76 17.27
N TYR A 60 6.66 13.50 16.07
CA TYR A 60 7.99 13.96 15.66
C TYR A 60 8.09 15.49 15.67
N LYS A 61 7.10 16.20 15.12
CA LYS A 61 7.04 17.68 15.13
C LYS A 61 6.94 18.25 16.55
N ARG A 62 6.26 17.55 17.48
CA ARG A 62 6.19 17.92 18.90
C ARG A 62 7.48 17.64 19.67
N GLY A 63 8.47 16.99 19.05
CA GLY A 63 9.72 16.60 19.69
C GLY A 63 9.58 15.36 20.58
N GLU A 64 8.49 14.60 20.44
CA GLU A 64 8.21 13.35 21.16
C GLU A 64 8.85 12.13 20.44
N SER A 65 9.95 12.37 19.72
CA SER A 65 10.68 11.33 19.00
C SER A 65 11.91 10.86 19.78
N PHE A 66 12.19 9.56 19.73
CA PHE A 66 13.45 9.01 20.20
C PHE A 66 14.26 8.48 19.03
N THR A 67 15.56 8.71 19.04
CA THR A 67 16.48 7.99 18.16
C THR A 67 16.58 6.51 18.59
N VAL A 68 16.96 5.65 17.65
CA VAL A 68 17.15 4.21 17.91
C VAL A 68 18.18 3.98 19.03
N GLU A 69 19.19 4.84 19.14
CA GLU A 69 20.21 4.78 20.18
C GLU A 69 19.65 5.14 21.56
N GLU A 70 18.79 6.16 21.64
CA GLU A 70 18.11 6.56 22.88
C GLU A 70 17.13 5.49 23.38
N LEU A 71 16.36 4.88 22.47
CA LEU A 71 15.48 3.76 22.79
C LEU A 71 16.27 2.57 23.37
N LYS A 72 17.37 2.20 22.74
CA LYS A 72 18.26 1.12 23.22
C LYS A 72 18.87 1.42 24.58
N ARG A 73 19.17 2.69 24.87
CA ARG A 73 19.73 3.11 26.16
C ARG A 73 18.68 3.09 27.27
N LYS A 74 17.42 3.43 26.95
CA LYS A 74 16.29 3.44 27.90
C LYS A 74 15.75 2.04 28.21
N MET A 75 15.90 1.09 27.28
CA MET A 75 15.49 -0.31 27.45
C MET A 75 16.58 -1.21 28.05
N ARG A 76 17.79 -0.69 28.32
CA ARG A 76 18.76 -1.41 29.15
C ARG A 76 18.39 -1.23 30.63
N PRO A 77 18.27 -2.32 31.41
CA PRO A 77 18.07 -2.25 32.85
C PRO A 77 19.29 -1.65 33.58
#